data_AF-A0A3C1C1V8-F1
#
_entry.id   AF-A0A3C1C1V8-F1
#
_cell.length_a   1.000
_cell.length_b   1.000
_cell.length_c   1.000
_cell.angle_alpha   90.00
_cell.angle_beta   90.00
_cell.angle_gamma   90.00
#
_symmetry.space_group_name_H-M   'P 1'
#
loop_
_entity.id
_entity.type
_entity.pdbx_description
1 polymer ?
#
loop_
_entity_poly.entity_id
_entity_poly.type
_entity_poly.pdbx_seq_one_letter_code
_entity_poly.pdbx_strand_id
1 'polypeptide(L)'
;MSFGKTEKRRTNRRRESVLKVAARTVERRRTIRRRMGAALTLLVGIPSLGVGLYWGGGAAWRAMFAENDFFQIRKIEVTTDGSLGAEHIREYAKVREGLNLFAVRPKEIRDMLLSVPVIENAQVGRRLPDTMVIEVAERVAVARLGRPGSGSPLAVDATGHV
;
A
#
# COMPACT_ATOMS: atom_id res chain seq x y z
N MET A 1 52.06 82.59 17.16
CA MET A 1 52.46 81.33 17.84
C MET A 1 51.30 80.96 18.77
N SER A 2 50.75 79.76 18.87
CA SER A 2 51.16 78.40 18.50
C SER A 2 49.91 77.53 18.31
N PHE A 3 49.97 76.59 17.38
CA PHE A 3 48.95 75.57 17.09
C PHE A 3 48.94 74.47 18.17
N GLY A 4 47.76 73.88 18.48
CA GLY A 4 47.70 72.80 19.48
C GLY A 4 46.44 71.92 19.49
N LYS A 5 46.35 71.01 18.52
CA LYS A 5 45.70 69.67 18.55
C LYS A 5 44.28 69.56 19.15
N THR A 6 43.27 69.45 18.29
CA THR A 6 41.95 68.91 18.69
C THR A 6 41.25 68.09 17.60
N GLU A 7 41.97 67.27 16.83
CA GLU A 7 41.38 66.50 15.72
C GLU A 7 41.32 64.97 15.89
N LYS A 8 41.71 64.40 17.04
CA LYS A 8 41.73 62.93 17.19
C LYS A 8 40.44 62.26 17.69
N ARG A 9 39.38 63.01 18.06
CA ARG A 9 38.16 62.42 18.67
C ARG A 9 37.01 62.14 17.69
N ARG A 10 36.96 62.77 16.50
CA ARG A 10 35.82 62.63 15.56
C ARG A 10 35.90 61.39 14.66
N THR A 11 37.10 60.87 14.39
CA THR A 11 37.31 59.73 13.48
C THR A 11 36.91 58.37 14.08
N ASN A 12 37.05 58.21 15.41
CA ASN A 12 36.79 56.94 16.09
C ASN A 12 35.29 56.57 16.12
N ARG A 13 34.42 57.57 16.34
CA ARG A 13 32.96 57.41 16.41
C ARG A 13 32.34 57.00 15.07
N ARG A 14 32.95 57.43 13.95
CA ARG A 14 32.51 57.09 12.58
C ARG A 14 32.83 55.63 12.26
N ARG A 15 34.01 55.12 12.65
CA ARG A 15 34.42 53.72 12.46
C ARG A 15 33.55 52.74 13.24
N GLU A 16 33.20 53.05 14.49
CA GLU A 16 32.28 52.22 15.29
C GLU A 16 30.86 52.13 14.68
N SER A 17 30.40 53.22 14.05
CA SER A 17 29.11 53.25 13.36
C SER A 17 29.09 52.34 12.11
N VAL A 18 30.12 52.40 11.25
CA VAL A 18 30.18 51.55 10.05
C VAL A 18 30.37 50.08 10.41
N LEU A 19 31.13 49.79 11.46
CA LEU A 19 31.31 48.43 12.00
C LEU A 19 29.99 47.86 12.56
N LYS A 20 29.18 48.66 13.27
CA LYS A 20 27.86 48.22 13.75
C LYS A 20 26.84 47.99 12.63
N VAL A 21 26.92 48.76 11.54
CA VAL A 21 26.05 48.56 10.35
C VAL A 21 26.48 47.32 9.57
N ALA A 22 27.79 47.08 9.40
CA ALA A 22 28.32 45.87 8.78
C ALA A 22 28.03 44.61 9.62
N ALA A 23 28.15 44.69 10.94
CA ALA A 23 27.79 43.59 11.84
C ALA A 23 26.30 43.24 11.76
N ARG A 24 25.40 44.26 11.74
CA ARG A 24 23.95 44.05 11.57
C ARG A 24 23.59 43.44 10.22
N THR A 25 24.26 43.80 9.12
CA THR A 25 24.00 43.19 7.80
C THR A 25 24.50 41.75 7.72
N VAL A 26 25.62 41.42 8.37
CA VAL A 26 26.15 40.05 8.47
C VAL A 26 25.24 39.16 9.33
N GLU A 27 24.76 39.65 10.47
CA GLU A 27 23.80 38.94 11.33
C GLU A 27 22.45 38.70 10.64
N ARG A 28 21.94 39.70 9.92
CA ARG A 28 20.69 39.60 9.15
C ARG A 28 20.82 38.62 7.99
N ARG A 29 21.96 38.59 7.29
CA ARG A 29 22.25 37.57 6.26
C ARG A 29 22.35 36.16 6.85
N ARG A 30 22.90 36.00 8.06
CA ARG A 30 23.02 34.69 8.74
C ARG A 30 21.67 34.13 9.16
N THR A 31 20.79 34.98 9.70
CA THR A 31 19.41 34.59 10.08
C THR A 31 18.54 34.29 8.86
N ILE A 32 18.64 35.09 7.80
CA ILE A 32 17.94 34.84 6.53
C ILE A 32 18.45 33.54 5.88
N ARG A 33 19.78 33.30 5.77
CA ARG A 33 20.32 32.03 5.27
C ARG A 33 19.84 30.83 6.08
N ARG A 34 19.80 30.92 7.41
CA ARG A 34 19.29 29.85 8.28
C ARG A 34 17.79 29.60 8.06
N ARG A 35 16.97 30.64 7.96
CA ARG A 35 15.53 30.53 7.69
C ARG A 35 15.25 29.97 6.30
N MET A 36 15.99 30.41 5.29
CA MET A 36 15.89 29.88 3.92
C MET A 36 16.33 28.42 3.84
N GLY A 37 17.42 28.05 4.52
CA GLY A 37 17.84 26.65 4.62
C GLY A 37 16.79 25.78 5.32
N ALA A 38 16.25 26.26 6.45
CA ALA A 38 15.18 25.55 7.15
C ALA A 38 13.90 25.42 6.30
N ALA A 39 13.51 26.48 5.58
CA ALA A 39 12.37 26.45 4.68
C ALA A 39 12.60 25.49 3.50
N LEU A 40 13.80 25.44 2.92
CA LEU A 40 14.15 24.50 1.86
C LEU A 40 14.10 23.05 2.35
N THR A 41 14.64 22.77 3.54
CA THR A 41 14.55 21.42 4.13
C THR A 41 13.11 21.02 4.41
N LEU A 42 12.29 21.92 4.96
CA LEU A 42 10.88 21.64 5.28
C LEU A 42 10.02 21.45 4.02
N LEU A 43 10.18 22.31 3.01
CA LEU A 43 9.33 22.31 1.81
C LEU A 43 9.79 21.34 0.74
N VAL A 44 11.07 21.00 0.70
CA VAL A 44 11.63 20.13 -0.36
C VAL A 44 12.27 18.89 0.24
N GLY A 45 13.15 19.06 1.24
CA GLY A 45 13.89 17.94 1.83
C GLY A 45 12.98 16.84 2.41
N ILE A 46 12.07 17.21 3.32
CA ILE A 46 11.18 16.23 3.97
C ILE A 46 10.22 15.58 2.97
N PRO A 47 9.51 16.30 2.09
CA PRO A 47 8.63 15.67 1.10
C PRO A 47 9.38 14.77 0.12
N SER A 48 10.56 15.18 -0.37
CA SER A 48 11.36 14.36 -1.29
C SER A 48 11.88 13.08 -0.64
N LEU A 49 12.27 13.12 0.64
CA LEU A 49 12.58 11.93 1.42
C LEU A 49 11.35 11.03 1.58
N GLY A 50 10.17 11.60 1.87
CA GLY A 50 8.92 10.84 1.98
C GLY A 50 8.56 10.12 0.68
N VAL A 51 8.65 10.82 -0.46
CA VAL A 51 8.43 10.23 -1.79
C VAL A 51 9.46 9.14 -2.08
N GLY A 52 10.74 9.39 -1.78
CA GLY A 52 11.81 8.41 -1.95
C GLY A 52 11.58 7.13 -1.14
N LEU A 53 11.16 7.26 0.13
CA LEU A 53 10.83 6.12 0.99
C LEU A 53 9.59 5.36 0.51
N TYR A 54 8.55 6.06 0.06
CA TYR A 54 7.35 5.42 -0.47
C TYR A 54 7.67 4.60 -1.73
N TRP A 55 8.38 5.21 -2.68
CA TRP A 55 8.72 4.56 -3.95
C TRP A 55 9.73 3.43 -3.75
N GLY A 56 10.79 3.67 -2.96
CA GLY A 56 11.81 2.69 -2.62
C GLY A 56 11.26 1.51 -1.82
N GLY A 57 10.41 1.79 -0.82
CA GLY A 57 9.74 0.76 -0.03
C GLY A 57 8.82 -0.12 -0.88
N GLY A 58 8.04 0.49 -1.79
CA GLY A 58 7.19 -0.27 -2.72
C GLY A 58 7.99 -1.13 -3.72
N ALA A 59 9.12 -0.64 -4.20
CA ALA A 59 10.01 -1.41 -5.07
C ALA A 59 10.67 -2.58 -4.32
N ALA A 60 11.16 -2.34 -3.09
CA ALA A 60 11.74 -3.37 -2.25
C ALA A 60 10.72 -4.46 -1.90
N TRP A 61 9.49 -4.08 -1.53
CA TRP A 61 8.41 -5.04 -1.27
C TRP A 61 8.13 -5.95 -2.47
N ARG A 62 8.03 -5.37 -3.68
CA ARG A 62 7.79 -6.14 -4.90
C ARG A 62 8.91 -7.13 -5.16
N ALA A 63 10.16 -6.70 -5.12
CA ALA A 63 11.31 -7.56 -5.36
C ALA A 63 11.44 -8.67 -4.31
N MET A 64 11.14 -8.40 -3.03
CA MET A 64 11.31 -9.40 -1.98
C MET A 64 10.15 -10.41 -1.89
N PHE A 65 8.92 -9.98 -2.17
CA PHE A 65 7.73 -10.79 -1.97
C PHE A 65 6.94 -11.04 -3.25
N ALA A 66 6.44 -9.99 -3.92
CA ALA A 66 5.45 -10.11 -4.99
C ALA A 66 6.01 -10.67 -6.31
N GLU A 67 7.30 -10.47 -6.57
CA GLU A 67 8.00 -10.92 -7.78
C GLU A 67 9.03 -12.03 -7.46
N ASN A 68 8.99 -12.58 -6.24
CA ASN A 68 9.92 -13.61 -5.80
C ASN A 68 9.37 -15.01 -6.08
N ASP A 69 10.15 -15.81 -6.82
CA ASP A 69 9.81 -17.17 -7.22
C ASP A 69 9.63 -18.12 -6.04
N PHE A 70 10.20 -17.81 -4.88
CA PHE A 70 10.03 -18.58 -3.65
C PHE A 70 8.56 -18.66 -3.19
N PHE A 71 7.76 -17.65 -3.52
CA PHE A 71 6.33 -17.58 -3.20
C PHE A 71 5.42 -17.90 -4.39
N GLN A 72 5.94 -18.55 -5.44
CA GLN A 72 5.08 -19.07 -6.49
C GLN A 72 4.15 -20.15 -5.95
N ILE A 73 2.87 -20.08 -6.34
CA ILE A 73 1.87 -21.07 -6.02
C ILE A 73 2.23 -22.36 -6.76
N ARG A 74 2.63 -23.38 -6.01
CA ARG A 74 2.92 -24.74 -6.52
C ARG A 74 1.81 -25.73 -6.22
N LYS A 75 0.95 -25.39 -5.26
CA LYS A 75 -0.13 -26.28 -4.83
C LYS A 75 -1.38 -25.46 -4.51
N ILE A 76 -2.52 -25.91 -5.02
CA ILE A 76 -3.83 -25.38 -4.66
C ILE A 76 -4.59 -26.51 -3.96
N GLU A 77 -4.68 -26.40 -2.64
CA GLU A 77 -5.44 -27.32 -1.78
C GLU A 77 -6.88 -26.84 -1.74
N VAL A 78 -7.79 -27.69 -2.22
CA VAL A 78 -9.23 -27.40 -2.24
C VAL A 78 -9.94 -28.45 -1.41
N THR A 79 -10.73 -27.98 -0.45
CA THR A 79 -11.61 -28.81 0.37
C THR A 79 -13.05 -28.35 0.14
N THR A 80 -13.95 -29.29 -0.09
CA THR A 80 -15.40 -29.05 -0.20
C THR A 80 -16.15 -30.13 0.57
N ASP A 81 -17.33 -29.79 1.08
CA ASP A 81 -18.22 -30.69 1.81
C ASP A 81 -19.35 -31.28 0.96
N GLY A 82 -19.49 -30.85 -0.30
CA GLY A 82 -20.53 -31.30 -1.20
C GLY A 82 -20.03 -32.02 -2.46
N SER A 83 -20.75 -31.82 -3.56
CA SER A 83 -20.54 -32.53 -4.83
C SER A 83 -19.76 -31.71 -5.88
N LEU A 84 -19.52 -30.43 -5.61
CA LEU A 84 -18.81 -29.53 -6.49
C LEU A 84 -17.34 -29.97 -6.59
N GLY A 85 -16.96 -30.55 -7.72
CA GLY A 85 -15.59 -31.02 -7.92
C GLY A 85 -14.54 -29.91 -7.69
N ALA A 86 -13.42 -30.28 -7.08
CA ALA A 86 -12.32 -29.36 -6.76
C ALA A 86 -11.83 -28.56 -7.98
N GLU A 87 -11.87 -29.13 -9.18
CA GLU A 87 -11.48 -28.44 -10.42
C GLU A 87 -12.41 -27.28 -10.76
N HIS A 88 -13.72 -27.41 -10.56
CA HIS A 88 -14.66 -26.30 -10.78
C HIS A 88 -14.41 -25.15 -9.79
N ILE A 89 -14.12 -25.48 -8.52
CA ILE A 89 -13.77 -24.47 -7.51
C ILE A 89 -12.49 -23.73 -7.92
N ARG A 90 -11.47 -24.44 -8.44
CA ARG A 90 -10.25 -23.80 -8.97
C ARG A 90 -10.55 -22.89 -10.15
N GLU A 91 -11.42 -23.31 -11.05
CA GLU A 91 -11.83 -22.52 -12.21
C GLU A 91 -12.57 -21.24 -11.78
N TYR A 92 -13.53 -21.34 -10.86
CA TYR A 92 -14.25 -20.20 -10.30
C TYR A 92 -13.33 -19.27 -9.50
N ALA A 93 -12.36 -19.82 -8.77
CA ALA A 93 -11.36 -19.04 -8.04
C ALA A 93 -10.41 -18.27 -8.97
N LYS A 94 -10.31 -18.64 -10.25
CA LYS A 94 -9.37 -18.09 -11.25
C LYS A 94 -7.92 -18.04 -10.75
N VAL A 95 -7.54 -18.96 -9.87
CA VAL A 95 -6.17 -19.11 -9.38
C VAL A 95 -5.50 -20.21 -10.18
N ARG A 96 -4.25 -19.95 -10.60
CA ARG A 96 -3.43 -20.92 -11.31
C ARG A 96 -2.09 -21.07 -10.60
N GLU A 97 -1.51 -22.26 -10.74
CA GLU A 97 -0.12 -22.52 -10.35
C GLU A 97 0.83 -21.60 -11.15
N GLY A 98 1.96 -21.25 -10.55
CA GLY A 98 2.95 -20.32 -11.09
C GLY A 98 2.67 -18.84 -10.77
N LEU A 99 1.46 -18.48 -10.33
CA LEU A 99 1.22 -17.12 -9.82
C LEU A 99 1.91 -16.89 -8.48
N ASN A 100 2.29 -15.65 -8.17
CA ASN A 100 2.84 -15.32 -6.86
C ASN A 100 1.74 -15.24 -5.78
N LEU A 101 1.96 -15.92 -4.66
CA LEU A 101 1.01 -16.03 -3.55
C LEU A 101 0.66 -14.67 -2.89
N PHE A 102 1.58 -13.71 -2.90
CA PHE A 102 1.36 -12.35 -2.41
C PHE A 102 0.72 -11.42 -3.45
N ALA A 103 0.90 -11.69 -4.74
CA ALA A 103 0.24 -10.94 -5.80
C ALA A 103 -1.27 -11.24 -5.87
N VAL A 104 -1.67 -12.45 -5.49
CA VAL A 104 -3.07 -12.88 -5.46
C VAL A 104 -3.75 -12.46 -4.16
N ARG A 105 -4.93 -11.83 -4.22
CA ARG A 105 -5.67 -11.34 -3.04
C ARG A 105 -6.74 -12.36 -2.58
N PRO A 106 -6.60 -13.01 -1.39
CA PRO A 106 -7.55 -14.01 -0.90
C PRO A 106 -8.98 -13.50 -0.79
N LYS A 107 -9.16 -12.24 -0.39
CA LYS A 107 -10.48 -11.61 -0.30
C LYS A 107 -11.20 -11.58 -1.63
N GLU A 108 -10.50 -11.27 -2.72
CA GLU A 108 -11.12 -11.20 -4.06
C GLU A 108 -11.53 -12.57 -4.57
N ILE A 109 -10.71 -13.59 -4.29
CA ILE A 109 -11.05 -14.98 -4.62
C ILE A 109 -12.28 -15.40 -3.83
N ARG A 110 -12.32 -15.11 -2.52
CA ARG A 110 -13.47 -15.40 -1.68
C ARG A 110 -14.74 -14.75 -2.22
N ASP A 111 -14.69 -13.46 -2.52
CA ASP A 111 -15.86 -12.72 -3.01
C ASP A 111 -16.33 -13.24 -4.38
N MET A 112 -15.41 -13.71 -5.22
CA MET A 112 -15.74 -14.38 -6.48
C MET A 112 -16.35 -15.77 -6.28
N LEU A 113 -15.84 -16.58 -5.36
CA LEU A 113 -16.43 -17.88 -5.02
C LEU A 113 -17.85 -17.71 -4.46
N LEU A 114 -18.07 -16.72 -3.59
CA LEU A 114 -19.40 -16.42 -3.04
C LEU A 114 -20.40 -15.90 -4.08
N SER A 115 -19.94 -15.50 -5.27
CA SER A 115 -20.84 -15.14 -6.38
C SER A 115 -21.45 -16.36 -7.08
N VAL A 116 -20.91 -17.56 -6.82
CA VAL A 116 -21.42 -18.82 -7.38
C VAL A 116 -22.62 -19.27 -6.53
N PRO A 117 -23.83 -19.43 -7.10
CA PRO A 117 -25.05 -19.71 -6.33
C PRO A 117 -24.98 -20.97 -5.46
N VAL A 118 -24.33 -22.04 -5.94
CA VAL A 118 -24.21 -23.30 -5.20
C VAL A 118 -23.32 -23.17 -3.95
N ILE A 119 -22.51 -22.11 -3.84
CA ILE A 119 -21.61 -21.90 -2.71
C ILE A 119 -22.33 -21.11 -1.62
N GLU A 120 -22.39 -21.67 -0.41
CA GLU A 120 -22.93 -20.98 0.77
C GLU A 120 -21.86 -20.09 1.40
N ASN A 121 -20.66 -20.65 1.58
CA ASN A 121 -19.55 -19.98 2.22
C ASN A 121 -18.20 -20.41 1.61
N ALA A 122 -17.21 -19.53 1.69
CA ALA A 122 -15.86 -19.79 1.21
C ALA A 122 -14.83 -19.15 2.14
N GLN A 123 -13.77 -19.90 2.45
CA GLN A 123 -12.58 -19.44 3.15
C GLN A 123 -11.38 -19.60 2.22
N VAL A 124 -10.59 -18.53 2.09
CA VAL A 124 -9.40 -18.52 1.23
C VAL A 124 -8.23 -18.05 2.07
N GLY A 125 -7.20 -18.88 2.13
CA GLY A 125 -6.02 -18.67 2.95
C GLY A 125 -4.73 -18.98 2.19
N ARG A 126 -3.62 -18.62 2.82
CA ARG A 126 -2.28 -18.87 2.30
C ARG A 126 -1.53 -19.72 3.31
N ARG A 127 -0.99 -20.85 2.85
CA ARG A 127 -0.05 -21.66 3.62
C ARG A 127 1.33 -21.48 2.99
N LEU A 128 2.14 -20.65 3.64
CA LEU A 128 3.47 -20.30 3.14
C LEU A 128 4.37 -21.54 3.03
N PRO A 129 5.32 -21.54 2.07
CA PRO A 129 5.59 -20.45 1.13
C PRO A 129 4.77 -20.49 -0.17
N ASP A 130 4.17 -21.63 -0.54
CA ASP A 130 3.79 -21.91 -1.94
C ASP A 130 2.37 -22.48 -2.12
N THR A 131 1.58 -22.56 -1.05
CA THR A 131 0.29 -23.23 -1.07
C THR A 131 -0.86 -22.25 -0.87
N MET A 132 -1.82 -22.28 -1.78
CA MET A 132 -3.13 -21.63 -1.62
C MET A 132 -4.11 -22.65 -1.05
N VAL A 133 -4.82 -22.27 0.01
CA VAL A 133 -5.83 -23.13 0.65
C VAL A 133 -7.20 -22.51 0.41
N ILE A 134 -8.12 -23.31 -0.14
CA ILE A 134 -9.49 -22.92 -0.43
C ILE A 134 -10.42 -23.94 0.21
N GLU A 135 -11.27 -23.47 1.12
CA GLU A 135 -12.31 -24.29 1.74
C GLU A 135 -13.67 -23.73 1.33
N VAL A 136 -14.52 -24.58 0.80
CA VAL A 136 -15.85 -24.23 0.32
C VAL A 136 -16.89 -25.05 1.06
N ALA A 137 -17.97 -24.39 1.46
CA ALA A 137 -19.18 -25.02 1.96
C ALA A 137 -20.29 -24.83 0.92
N GLU A 138 -20.86 -25.94 0.46
CA GLU A 138 -21.92 -25.99 -0.54
C GLU A 138 -23.31 -25.86 0.10
N ARG A 139 -24.23 -25.20 -0.62
CA ARG A 139 -25.63 -25.12 -0.21
C ARG A 139 -26.32 -26.48 -0.38
N VAL A 140 -27.13 -26.83 0.60
CA VAL A 140 -27.98 -28.03 0.54
C VAL A 140 -29.34 -27.66 -0.05
N ALA A 141 -29.63 -28.16 -1.25
CA ALA A 141 -30.93 -28.01 -1.88
C ALA A 141 -32.00 -28.83 -1.14
N VAL A 142 -33.09 -28.18 -0.73
CA VAL A 142 -34.22 -28.81 -0.03
C VAL A 142 -35.49 -28.86 -0.88
N ALA A 143 -35.56 -28.08 -1.97
CA ALA A 143 -36.69 -28.05 -2.87
C ALA A 143 -36.25 -27.83 -4.34
N ARG A 144 -37.17 -28.07 -5.27
CA ARG A 144 -37.00 -27.76 -6.70
C ARG A 144 -38.16 -26.90 -7.18
N LEU A 145 -37.85 -25.70 -7.67
CA LEU A 145 -38.81 -24.80 -8.30
C LEU A 145 -38.80 -25.02 -9.81
N GLY A 146 -39.95 -25.36 -10.37
CA GLY A 146 -40.10 -25.50 -11.81
C GLY A 146 -41.39 -26.19 -12.16
N ARG A 147 -41.94 -25.86 -13.34
CA ARG A 147 -43.12 -26.56 -13.84
C ARG A 147 -42.73 -27.98 -14.26
N PRO A 148 -43.49 -29.01 -13.88
CA PRO A 148 -43.30 -30.35 -14.44
C PRO A 148 -43.28 -30.28 -15.98
N GLY A 149 -42.23 -30.81 -16.61
CA GLY A 149 -42.06 -30.78 -18.07
C GLY A 149 -41.34 -29.56 -18.66
N SER A 150 -40.90 -28.58 -17.85
CA SER A 150 -40.16 -27.39 -18.33
C SER A 150 -38.67 -27.63 -18.63
N GLY A 151 -38.13 -28.81 -18.30
CA GLY A 151 -36.75 -29.20 -18.61
C GLY A 151 -35.66 -28.61 -17.70
N SER A 152 -35.95 -27.57 -16.92
CA SER A 152 -34.96 -26.89 -16.08
C SER A 152 -35.51 -26.47 -14.70
N PRO A 153 -35.71 -27.42 -13.77
CA PRO A 153 -36.09 -27.09 -12.40
C PRO A 153 -34.89 -26.49 -11.65
N LEU A 154 -35.12 -25.36 -11.01
CA LEU A 154 -34.17 -24.64 -10.17
C LEU A 154 -34.11 -25.27 -8.78
N ALA A 155 -32.92 -25.50 -8.24
CA ALA A 155 -32.75 -26.00 -6.88
C ALA A 155 -32.87 -24.85 -5.88
N VAL A 156 -33.52 -25.07 -4.74
CA VAL A 156 -33.70 -24.05 -3.70
C VAL A 156 -33.28 -24.58 -2.35
N ASP A 157 -32.52 -23.78 -1.61
CA ASP A 157 -32.09 -24.10 -0.26
C ASP A 157 -33.12 -23.71 0.82
N ALA A 158 -32.83 -24.05 2.08
CA ALA A 158 -33.73 -23.75 3.21
C ALA A 158 -33.90 -22.24 3.49
N THR A 159 -33.01 -21.40 2.97
CA THR A 159 -33.03 -19.94 3.11
C THR A 159 -33.73 -19.23 1.95
N GLY A 160 -34.12 -19.98 0.91
CA GLY A 160 -34.78 -19.45 -0.29
C GLY A 160 -33.81 -18.98 -1.38
N HIS A 161 -32.51 -19.30 -1.30
CA HIS A 161 -31.58 -19.05 -2.40
C HIS A 161 -31.75 -20.10 -3.51
N VAL A 162 -31.53 -19.65 -4.74
CA VAL A 162 -31.69 -20.41 -5.99
C VAL A 162 -30.39 -20.43 -6.77
#